data_AF-A0A8T4AZ91-F1
#
_entry.id   AF-A0A8T4AZ91-F1
#
_cell.length_a   1.000
_cell.length_b   1.000
_cell.length_c   1.000
_cell.angle_alpha   90.00
_cell.angle_beta   90.00
_cell.angle_gamma   90.00
#
_symmetry.space_group_name_H-M   'P 1'
#
loop_
_entity.id
_entity.type
_entity.pdbx_description
1 polymer ?
#
loop_
_entity_poly.entity_id
_entity_poly.type
_entity_poly.pdbx_seq_one_letter_code
_entity_poly.pdbx_strand_id
1 'polypeptide(L)'
;MKLSKILTPLALLWVLTACAGSIGLDDLAALDIPPAPPAAFEACADPVKLPDRALSQSEVEAAWLTDRLALLTCGDLLGVVSEYAVGFPAALIQAFNNE
;
A
#
# COMPACT_ATOMS: atom_id res chain seq x y z
N MET A 1 -4.71 -30.75 44.47
CA MET A 1 -5.03 -30.10 43.18
C MET A 1 -3.75 -29.97 42.37
N LYS A 2 -3.67 -30.53 41.17
CA LYS A 2 -2.41 -30.63 40.39
C LYS A 2 -2.00 -29.24 39.89
N LEU A 3 -0.86 -28.74 40.40
CA LEU A 3 -0.17 -27.52 39.95
C LEU A 3 -0.03 -27.42 38.43
N SER A 4 -0.03 -28.55 37.73
CA SER A 4 0.00 -28.62 36.26
C SER A 4 -1.18 -27.93 35.58
N LYS A 5 -2.35 -27.80 36.21
CA LYS A 5 -3.55 -27.17 35.62
C LYS A 5 -3.53 -25.64 35.65
N ILE A 6 -2.69 -25.05 36.52
CA ILE A 6 -2.55 -23.59 36.66
C ILE A 6 -1.38 -23.09 35.79
N LEU A 7 -0.38 -23.93 35.53
CA LEU A 7 0.78 -23.58 34.74
C LEU A 7 0.47 -23.39 33.24
N THR A 8 -0.48 -24.16 32.71
CA THR A 8 -0.86 -24.13 31.28
C THR A 8 -1.53 -22.82 30.84
N PRO A 9 -2.54 -22.26 31.55
CA PRO A 9 -3.16 -21.00 31.15
C PRO A 9 -2.21 -19.80 31.31
N LEU A 10 -1.29 -19.85 32.28
CA LEU A 10 -0.30 -18.79 32.50
C LEU A 10 0.69 -18.71 31.34
N ALA A 11 1.15 -19.86 30.83
CA ALA A 11 2.00 -19.92 29.64
C ALA A 11 1.27 -19.41 28.39
N LEU A 12 -0.03 -19.71 28.24
CA LEU A 12 -0.81 -19.25 27.09
C LEU A 12 -1.02 -17.73 27.09
N LEU A 13 -1.23 -17.12 28.27
CA LEU A 13 -1.36 -15.66 28.42
C LEU A 13 -0.07 -14.90 28.04
N TRP A 14 1.10 -15.48 28.30
CA TRP A 14 2.39 -14.88 27.94
C TRP A 14 2.67 -14.89 26.43
N VAL A 15 2.10 -15.84 25.69
CA VAL A 15 2.23 -15.89 24.23
C VAL A 15 1.38 -14.81 23.56
N LEU A 16 0.22 -14.44 24.13
CA LEU A 16 -0.64 -13.40 23.54
C LEU A 16 -0.07 -11.97 23.68
N THR A 17 0.67 -11.68 24.76
CA THR A 17 1.24 -10.34 24.98
C THR A 17 2.42 -10.02 24.07
N ALA A 18 3.03 -11.02 23.43
CA ALA A 18 4.18 -10.82 22.55
C ALA A 18 3.82 -10.15 21.21
N CYS A 19 2.58 -10.26 20.73
CA CYS A 19 2.14 -9.58 19.50
C CYS A 19 1.67 -8.14 19.72
N ALA A 20 1.44 -7.71 20.96
CA ALA A 20 0.92 -6.37 21.24
C ALA A 20 1.94 -5.25 20.97
N GLY A 21 3.24 -5.55 21.06
CA GLY A 21 4.31 -4.58 20.79
C GLY A 21 4.63 -4.37 19.30
N SER A 22 3.99 -5.10 18.38
CA SER A 22 4.39 -5.08 16.95
C SER A 22 3.65 -4.05 16.10
N ILE A 23 2.71 -3.29 16.66
CA ILE A 23 1.77 -2.46 15.86
C ILE A 23 1.70 -0.98 16.25
N GLY A 24 2.44 -0.54 17.27
CA GLY A 24 2.39 0.85 17.74
C GLY A 24 3.46 1.70 17.09
N LEU A 25 3.22 2.19 15.86
CA LEU A 25 3.93 3.39 15.40
C LEU A 25 3.08 4.58 15.87
N ASP A 26 3.08 4.80 17.18
CA ASP A 26 2.13 5.68 17.88
C ASP A 26 2.30 7.15 17.51
N ASP A 27 3.45 7.50 16.93
CA ASP A 27 3.79 8.85 16.51
C ASP A 27 4.27 8.88 15.05
N LEU A 28 3.36 8.60 14.12
CA LEU A 28 3.58 8.84 12.68
C LEU A 28 4.00 10.30 12.38
N ALA A 29 3.68 11.25 13.28
CA ALA A 29 4.08 12.65 13.15
C ALA A 29 5.53 12.90 13.57
N ALA A 30 6.16 11.99 14.33
CA ALA A 30 7.59 12.01 14.63
C ALA A 30 8.45 11.50 13.45
N LEU A 31 7.84 10.81 12.47
CA LEU A 31 8.52 10.45 11.24
C LEU A 31 8.63 11.68 10.34
N ASP A 32 9.86 12.06 10.01
CA ASP A 32 10.17 13.08 9.02
C ASP A 32 9.93 12.53 7.60
N ILE A 33 8.67 12.23 7.28
CA ILE A 33 8.24 11.79 5.96
C ILE A 33 7.82 13.04 5.19
N PRO A 34 8.44 13.32 4.02
CA PRO A 34 7.99 14.42 3.19
C PRO A 34 6.51 14.23 2.81
N PRO A 35 5.74 15.30 2.55
CA PRO A 35 4.37 15.16 2.08
C PRO A 35 4.36 14.39 0.76
N ALA A 36 3.41 13.47 0.60
CA ALA A 36 3.23 12.74 -0.64
C ALA A 36 2.99 13.71 -1.82
N PRO A 37 3.61 13.48 -2.99
CA PRO A 37 3.38 14.32 -4.16
C PRO A 37 1.91 14.26 -4.57
N PRO A 38 1.29 15.36 -5.06
CA PRO A 38 -0.12 15.38 -5.44
C PRO A 38 -0.50 14.27 -6.44
N ALA A 39 0.41 13.97 -7.37
CA ALA A 39 0.28 12.90 -8.36
C ALA A 39 0.08 11.51 -7.74
N ALA A 40 0.48 11.29 -6.48
CA ALA A 40 0.26 10.01 -5.78
C ALA A 40 -1.22 9.71 -5.49
N PHE A 41 -2.08 10.74 -5.52
CA PHE A 41 -3.51 10.62 -5.27
C PHE A 41 -4.35 10.73 -6.54
N GLU A 42 -3.71 10.92 -7.70
CA GLU A 42 -4.42 10.99 -8.96
C GLU A 42 -4.94 9.60 -9.36
N ALA A 43 -6.23 9.54 -9.66
CA ALA A 43 -6.83 8.33 -10.19
C ALA A 43 -6.40 8.14 -11.65
N CYS A 44 -6.13 6.89 -12.02
CA CYS A 44 -5.93 6.54 -13.42
C CYS A 44 -7.23 6.70 -14.21
N ALA A 45 -7.11 6.97 -15.52
CA ALA A 45 -8.28 7.10 -16.38
C ALA A 45 -9.08 5.79 -16.44
N ASP A 46 -10.41 5.92 -16.49
CA ASP A 46 -11.31 4.79 -16.70
C ASP A 46 -11.13 4.18 -18.09
N PRO A 47 -11.39 2.86 -18.26
CA PRO A 47 -11.41 2.24 -19.58
C PRO A 47 -12.40 2.91 -20.54
N VAL A 48 -12.07 2.91 -21.83
CA VAL A 48 -12.96 3.42 -22.88
C VAL A 48 -14.29 2.65 -22.84
N LYS A 49 -15.39 3.40 -22.74
CA LYS A 49 -16.74 2.83 -22.86
C LYS A 49 -17.04 2.47 -24.30
N LEU A 50 -17.23 1.18 -24.56
CA LEU A 50 -17.63 0.71 -25.88
C LEU A 50 -19.14 0.89 -26.08
N PRO A 51 -19.59 1.18 -27.31
CA PRO A 51 -21.01 1.28 -27.62
C PRO A 51 -21.66 -0.11 -27.69
N ASP A 52 -22.98 -0.17 -27.45
CA ASP A 52 -23.79 -1.39 -27.61
C ASP A 52 -24.10 -1.67 -29.10
N ARG A 53 -23.05 -1.85 -29.89
CA ARG A 53 -23.11 -2.31 -31.29
C ARG A 53 -21.83 -3.03 -31.68
N ALA A 54 -21.88 -3.75 -32.80
CA ALA A 54 -20.67 -4.26 -33.41
C ALA A 54 -19.73 -3.11 -33.81
N LEU A 55 -18.45 -3.28 -33.50
CA LEU A 55 -17.37 -2.39 -33.87
C LEU A 55 -16.66 -2.95 -35.10
N SER A 56 -16.19 -2.06 -35.97
CA SER A 56 -15.23 -2.44 -37.00
C SER A 56 -13.86 -2.72 -36.38
N GLN A 57 -12.99 -3.43 -37.11
CA GLN A 57 -11.60 -3.67 -36.66
C GLN A 57 -10.87 -2.38 -36.30
N SER A 58 -11.03 -1.33 -37.11
CA SER A 58 -10.38 -0.04 -36.87
C SER A 58 -10.89 0.66 -35.60
N GLU A 59 -12.18 0.49 -35.28
CA GLU A 59 -12.76 1.06 -34.05
C GLU A 59 -12.25 0.33 -32.81
N VAL A 60 -12.10 -1.00 -32.88
CA VAL A 60 -11.50 -1.80 -31.80
C VAL A 60 -10.04 -1.39 -31.55
N GLU A 61 -9.25 -1.27 -32.62
CA GLU A 61 -7.84 -0.87 -32.51
C GLU A 61 -7.68 0.54 -31.95
N ALA A 62 -8.57 1.47 -32.33
CA ALA A 62 -8.57 2.82 -31.77
C ALA A 62 -8.86 2.83 -30.27
N ALA A 63 -9.92 2.12 -29.82
CA ALA A 63 -10.24 2.01 -28.40
C ALA A 63 -9.10 1.35 -27.61
N TRP A 64 -8.51 0.28 -28.16
CA TRP A 64 -7.38 -0.39 -27.55
C TRP A 64 -6.14 0.51 -27.42
N LEU A 65 -5.84 1.30 -28.46
CA LEU A 65 -4.73 2.24 -28.42
C LEU A 65 -4.96 3.30 -27.33
N THR A 66 -6.18 3.84 -27.22
CA THR A 66 -6.53 4.80 -26.16
C THR A 66 -6.31 4.22 -24.77
N ASP A 67 -6.83 3.03 -24.50
CA ASP A 67 -6.65 2.36 -23.20
C ASP A 67 -5.16 2.08 -22.92
N ARG A 68 -4.40 1.64 -23.93
CA ARG A 68 -2.98 1.35 -23.78
C ARG A 68 -2.17 2.60 -23.43
N LEU A 69 -2.48 3.73 -24.04
CA LEU A 69 -1.84 5.01 -23.70
C LEU A 69 -2.21 5.46 -22.27
N ALA A 70 -3.48 5.32 -21.89
CA ALA A 70 -3.94 5.62 -20.53
C ALA A 70 -3.20 4.77 -19.48
N LEU A 71 -2.97 3.48 -19.76
CA LEU A 71 -2.22 2.59 -18.87
C LEU A 71 -0.74 2.98 -18.75
N LEU A 72 -0.10 3.43 -19.83
CA LEU A 72 1.28 3.92 -19.77
C LEU A 72 1.39 5.15 -18.88
N THR A 73 0.50 6.13 -19.08
CA THR A 73 0.44 7.34 -18.23
C THR A 73 0.16 6.99 -16.76
N CYS A 74 -0.75 6.04 -16.51
CA CYS A 74 -1.01 5.53 -15.16
C CYS A 74 0.23 4.86 -14.54
N GLY A 75 1.00 4.12 -15.33
CA GLY A 75 2.28 3.53 -14.90
C GLY A 75 3.28 4.58 -14.44
N ASP A 76 3.36 5.73 -15.13
CA ASP A 76 4.24 6.83 -14.74
C ASP A 76 3.82 7.43 -13.37
N LEU A 77 2.51 7.57 -13.11
CA LEU A 77 1.99 8.00 -11.80
C LEU A 77 2.37 7.01 -10.69
N LEU A 78 2.29 5.71 -10.96
CA LEU A 78 2.74 4.69 -10.02
C LEU A 78 4.25 4.78 -9.76
N GLY A 79 5.04 5.15 -10.77
CA GLY A 79 6.47 5.44 -10.63
C GLY A 79 6.73 6.53 -9.58
N VAL A 80 5.97 7.63 -9.62
CA VAL A 80 6.07 8.72 -8.63
C VAL A 80 5.76 8.24 -7.22
N VAL A 81 4.72 7.41 -7.05
CA VAL A 81 4.40 6.80 -5.74
C VAL A 81 5.52 5.89 -5.27
N SER A 82 6.08 5.08 -6.16
CA SER A 82 7.16 4.16 -5.84
C SER A 82 8.43 4.90 -5.42
N GLU A 83 8.80 5.99 -6.11
CA GLU A 83 9.96 6.81 -5.75
C GLU A 83 9.78 7.46 -4.38
N TYR A 84 8.59 7.99 -4.10
CA TYR A 84 8.24 8.49 -2.78
C TYR A 84 8.36 7.39 -1.71
N ALA A 85 7.91 6.17 -2.01
CA ALA A 85 7.95 5.03 -1.10
C ALA A 85 9.38 4.57 -0.73
N VAL A 86 10.39 4.82 -1.57
CA VAL A 86 11.80 4.46 -1.31
C VAL A 86 12.39 5.21 -0.11
N GLY A 87 11.84 6.37 0.27
CA GLY A 87 12.29 7.14 1.44
C GLY A 87 11.82 6.58 2.79
N PHE A 88 10.77 5.76 2.81
CA PHE A 88 10.15 5.26 4.03
C PHE A 88 11.03 4.33 4.87
N PRO A 89 11.80 3.38 4.29
CA PRO A 89 12.66 2.50 5.08
C PRO A 89 13.68 3.26 5.93
N ALA A 90 14.26 4.36 5.42
CA ALA A 90 15.22 5.16 6.20
C ALA A 90 14.56 5.89 7.37
N ALA A 91 13.39 6.51 7.12
CA ALA A 91 12.61 7.19 8.17
C ALA A 91 12.14 6.20 9.25
N LEU A 92 11.69 5.00 8.85
CA LEU A 92 11.29 3.94 9.77
C LEU A 92 12.48 3.43 10.61
N ILE A 93 13.63 3.16 9.99
CA ILE A 93 14.84 2.74 10.70
C ILE A 93 15.27 3.79 11.72
N GLN A 94 15.16 5.08 11.39
CA GLN A 94 15.50 6.16 12.31
C GLN A 94 14.54 6.22 13.51
N ALA A 95 13.23 6.03 13.31
CA ALA A 95 12.29 5.93 14.42
C ALA A 95 12.56 4.74 15.33
N PHE A 96 12.78 3.54 14.78
CA PHE A 96 13.01 2.34 15.59
C PHE A 96 14.36 2.30 16.32
N ASN A 97 15.35 3.10 15.89
CA ASN A 97 16.68 3.16 16.54
C ASN A 97 16.80 4.27 17.60
N ASN A 98 15.81 5.16 17.70
CA ASN A 98 15.79 6.26 18.67
C ASN A 98 14.90 5.95 19.90
N GLU A 99 14.34 4.74 19.98
CA GLU A 99 13.69 4.16 21.16
C GLU A 99 14.68 3.33 22.00
#